data_AF-A0A3N5QSS2-F1
#
_entry.id   AF-A0A3N5QSS2-F1
#
_cell.length_a   1.000
_cell.length_b   1.000
_cell.length_c   1.000
_cell.angle_alpha   90.00
_cell.angle_beta   90.00
_cell.angle_gamma   90.00
#
_symmetry.space_group_name_H-M   'P 1'
#
loop_
_entity.id
_entity.type
_entity.pdbx_description
1 polymer ?
#
loop_
_entity_poly.entity_id
_entity_poly.type
_entity_poly.pdbx_seq_one_letter_code
_entity_poly.pdbx_strand_id
1 'polypeptide(L)'
;MNEIEEVFISAFVQEDRQKPYRDLLSHPERRARFFNRLAKSPDLRPEVFLECEQESSSQVLECLHRNGAPDTCFVISACREIDGRVLPLADVVARVFARGD
;
A
#
# COMPACT_ATOMS: atom_id res chain seq x y z
N MET A 1 -4.23 -15.36 -0.76
CA MET A 1 -4.83 -14.02 -0.62
C MET A 1 -5.49 -13.91 0.73
N ASN A 2 -5.18 -12.87 1.50
CA ASN A 2 -5.88 -12.55 2.74
C ASN A 2 -7.03 -11.55 2.48
N GLU A 3 -7.88 -11.34 3.49
CA GLU A 3 -9.06 -10.46 3.38
C GLU A 3 -8.69 -9.00 3.09
N ILE A 4 -7.61 -8.49 3.69
CA ILE A 4 -7.17 -7.10 3.50
C ILE A 4 -6.65 -6.87 2.08
N GLU A 5 -5.96 -7.84 1.49
CA GLU A 5 -5.52 -7.79 0.09
C GLU A 5 -6.71 -7.73 -0.87
N GLU A 6 -7.79 -8.48 -0.59
CA GLU A 6 -9.02 -8.42 -1.39
C GLU A 6 -9.72 -7.07 -1.25
N VAL A 7 -9.79 -6.52 -0.04
CA VAL A 7 -10.30 -5.16 0.22
C VAL A 7 -9.46 -4.13 -0.53
N PHE A 8 -8.13 -4.23 -0.48
CA PHE A 8 -7.23 -3.35 -1.19
C PHE A 8 -7.47 -3.36 -2.71
N ILE A 9 -7.57 -4.56 -3.31
CA ILE A 9 -7.86 -4.70 -4.74
C ILE A 9 -9.21 -4.07 -5.08
N SER A 10 -10.23 -4.38 -4.29
CA SER A 10 -11.59 -3.92 -4.56
C SER A 10 -11.73 -2.41 -4.45
N ALA A 11 -11.09 -1.79 -3.45
CA ALA A 11 -11.19 -0.37 -3.16
C ALA A 11 -10.28 0.50 -4.04
N PHE A 12 -9.04 0.06 -4.29
CA PHE A 12 -8.01 0.93 -4.85
C PHE A 12 -7.59 0.56 -6.28
N VAL A 13 -7.73 -0.69 -6.72
CA VAL A 13 -7.28 -1.11 -8.06
C VAL A 13 -8.36 -0.88 -9.11
N GLN A 14 -7.96 -0.43 -10.31
CA GLN A 14 -8.82 -0.25 -11.48
C GLN A 14 -9.56 -1.55 -11.83
N GLU A 15 -10.83 -1.46 -12.21
CA GLU A 15 -11.72 -2.62 -12.34
C GLU A 15 -11.23 -3.67 -13.33
N ASP A 16 -10.73 -3.24 -14.49
CA ASP A 16 -10.16 -4.09 -15.53
C ASP A 16 -8.84 -4.76 -15.11
N ARG A 17 -8.20 -4.24 -14.06
CA ARG A 17 -6.95 -4.75 -13.49
C ARG A 17 -7.17 -5.67 -12.30
N GLN A 18 -8.31 -5.60 -11.60
CA GLN A 18 -8.54 -6.38 -10.38
C GLN A 18 -8.37 -7.90 -10.56
N LYS A 19 -8.92 -8.47 -11.65
CA LYS A 19 -8.84 -9.92 -11.91
C LYS A 19 -7.39 -10.41 -12.05
N PRO A 20 -6.52 -9.77 -12.86
CA PRO A 20 -5.09 -10.06 -12.85
C PRO A 20 -4.43 -10.02 -11.46
N TYR A 21 -4.74 -9.03 -10.62
CA TYR A 21 -4.18 -8.94 -9.27
C TYR A 21 -4.65 -10.08 -8.35
N ARG A 22 -5.94 -10.45 -8.42
CA ARG A 22 -6.49 -11.60 -7.67
C ARG A 22 -5.82 -12.92 -8.07
N ASP A 23 -5.53 -13.13 -9.37
CA ASP A 23 -4.81 -14.34 -9.82
C ASP A 23 -3.38 -14.42 -9.29
N LEU A 24 -2.69 -13.28 -9.19
CA LEU A 24 -1.35 -13.24 -8.59
C LEU A 24 -1.39 -13.55 -7.09
N LEU A 25 -2.40 -13.06 -6.37
CA LEU A 25 -2.52 -13.23 -4.92
C LEU A 25 -3.15 -14.55 -4.49
N SER A 26 -3.83 -15.26 -5.39
CA SER A 26 -4.31 -16.62 -5.14
C SER A 26 -3.17 -17.65 -5.09
N HIS A 27 -1.99 -17.31 -5.62
CA HIS A 27 -0.79 -18.15 -5.61
C HIS A 27 0.33 -17.51 -4.77
N PRO A 28 0.67 -18.03 -3.58
CA PRO A 28 1.69 -17.43 -2.70
C PRO A 28 3.03 -17.17 -3.38
N GLU A 29 3.47 -18.07 -4.27
CA GLU A 29 4.71 -17.94 -5.04
C GLU A 29 4.70 -16.76 -6.02
N ARG A 30 3.50 -16.33 -6.46
CA ARG A 30 3.31 -15.21 -7.39
C ARG A 30 3.04 -13.89 -6.67
N ARG A 31 2.89 -13.88 -5.34
CA ARG A 31 2.71 -12.66 -4.53
C ARG A 31 3.88 -11.68 -4.66
N ALA A 32 5.09 -12.17 -4.93
CA ALA A 32 6.23 -11.29 -5.28
C ALA A 32 6.00 -10.50 -6.58
N ARG A 33 5.31 -11.06 -7.57
CA ARG A 33 4.95 -10.36 -8.81
C ARG A 33 3.88 -9.30 -8.58
N PHE A 34 2.98 -9.53 -7.63
CA PHE A 34 2.02 -8.52 -7.17
C PHE A 34 2.74 -7.26 -6.67
N PHE A 35 3.73 -7.41 -5.77
CA PHE A 35 4.48 -6.26 -5.25
C PHE A 35 5.29 -5.53 -6.33
N ASN A 36 5.94 -6.29 -7.21
CA ASN A 36 6.70 -5.71 -8.32
C ASN A 36 5.83 -4.89 -9.27
N ARG A 37 4.57 -5.30 -9.47
CA ARG A 37 3.61 -4.52 -10.26
C ARG A 37 3.20 -3.26 -9.51
N LEU A 38 2.76 -3.42 -8.25
CA LEU A 38 2.28 -2.32 -7.43
C LEU A 38 3.31 -1.19 -7.29
N ALA A 39 4.60 -1.54 -7.14
CA ALA A 39 5.69 -0.57 -7.00
C ALA A 39 6.03 0.18 -8.30
N LYS A 40 5.81 -0.44 -9.48
CA LYS A 40 6.26 0.10 -10.78
C LYS A 40 5.16 0.79 -11.57
N SER A 41 3.93 0.29 -11.43
CA SER A 41 2.76 0.80 -12.13
C SER A 41 1.57 0.59 -11.21
N PRO A 42 1.25 1.59 -10.36
CA PRO A 42 0.06 1.52 -9.57
C PRO A 42 -1.13 1.59 -10.54
N ASP A 43 -1.66 0.42 -10.90
CA ASP A 43 -2.95 0.23 -11.58
C ASP A 43 -4.11 0.66 -10.65
N LEU A 44 -3.91 1.76 -9.92
CA LEU A 44 -4.82 2.28 -8.93
C LEU A 44 -5.78 3.28 -9.60
N ARG A 45 -6.96 3.39 -9.01
CA ARG A 45 -8.02 4.32 -9.39
C ARG A 45 -7.50 5.75 -9.17
N PRO A 46 -7.46 6.63 -10.18
CA PRO A 46 -6.99 8.02 -10.02
C PRO A 46 -7.71 8.78 -8.90
N GLU A 47 -8.97 8.44 -8.64
CA GLU A 47 -9.84 9.09 -7.67
C GLU A 47 -9.46 8.78 -6.21
N VAL A 48 -8.62 7.76 -5.97
CA VAL A 48 -8.18 7.39 -4.62
C VAL A 48 -6.84 8.00 -4.25
N PHE A 49 -6.23 8.78 -5.14
CA PHE A 49 -4.98 9.48 -4.87
C PHE A 49 -5.27 10.80 -4.16
N LEU A 50 -4.43 11.07 -3.15
CA LEU A 50 -4.34 12.36 -2.51
C LEU A 50 -2.97 12.93 -2.82
N GLU A 51 -2.95 14.13 -3.40
CA GLU A 51 -1.71 14.89 -3.51
C GLU A 51 -1.42 15.53 -2.15
N CYS A 52 -0.27 15.18 -1.59
CA CYS A 52 0.29 15.83 -0.41
C CYS A 52 1.65 16.38 -0.80
N GLU A 53 1.96 17.60 -0.36
CA GLU A 53 3.33 18.11 -0.41
C GLU A 53 4.19 17.29 0.56
N GLN A 54 5.30 16.73 0.08
CA GLN A 54 6.13 15.79 0.84
C GLN A 54 7.58 16.27 0.89
N GLU A 55 7.94 17.06 1.90
CA GLU A 55 9.34 17.38 2.21
C GLU A 55 9.86 16.56 3.39
N SER A 56 8.97 15.89 4.14
CA SER A 56 9.31 15.08 5.32
C SER A 56 8.28 13.99 5.64
N SER A 57 8.71 12.96 6.37
CA SER A 57 7.83 11.89 6.88
C SER A 57 6.73 12.41 7.81
N SER A 58 6.99 13.47 8.58
CA SER A 58 6.01 14.09 9.46
C SER A 58 4.88 14.77 8.69
N GLN A 59 5.18 15.45 7.58
CA GLN A 59 4.17 16.05 6.71
C GLN A 59 3.29 14.99 6.05
N VAL A 60 3.86 13.88 5.61
CA VAL A 60 3.08 12.74 5.07
C VAL A 60 2.15 12.17 6.14
N LEU A 61 2.65 11.95 7.36
CA LEU A 61 1.84 11.44 8.46
C LEU A 61 0.70 12.40 8.81
N GLU A 62 0.97 13.70 8.87
CA GLU A 62 -0.06 14.72 9.12
C GLU A 62 -1.11 14.74 8.00
N CYS A 63 -0.70 14.65 6.74
CA CYS A 63 -1.62 14.57 5.61
C CYS A 63 -2.55 13.36 5.73
N LEU A 64 -2.00 12.19 6.06
CA LEU A 64 -2.78 10.97 6.26
C LEU A 64 -3.78 11.11 7.41
N HIS A 65 -3.35 11.60 8.58
CA HIS A 65 -4.25 11.79 9.73
C HIS A 65 -5.35 12.82 9.45
N ARG A 66 -5.03 13.92 8.75
CA ARG A 66 -6.02 14.93 8.35
C ARG A 66 -7.10 14.35 7.44
N ASN A 67 -6.77 13.30 6.69
CA ASN A 67 -7.68 12.55 5.83
C ASN A 67 -8.29 11.31 6.52
N GLY A 68 -8.18 11.22 7.85
CA GLY A 68 -8.83 10.18 8.65
C GLY A 68 -8.07 8.86 8.76
N ALA A 69 -6.79 8.83 8.39
CA ALA A 69 -5.97 7.64 8.63
C ALA A 69 -5.84 7.38 10.15
N PRO A 70 -6.00 6.13 10.61
CA PRO A 70 -5.80 5.77 12.01
C PRO A 70 -4.31 5.71 12.39
N ASP A 71 -4.02 5.66 13.70
CA ASP A 71 -2.65 5.58 14.24
C ASP A 71 -1.92 4.28 13.87
N THR A 72 -2.63 3.26 13.39
CA THR A 72 -2.06 1.96 12.98
C THR A 72 -2.53 1.57 11.58
N CYS A 73 -1.65 0.99 10.77
CA CYS A 73 -1.99 0.51 9.44
C CYS A 73 -1.60 -0.95 9.23
N PHE A 74 -2.30 -1.63 8.33
CA PHE A 74 -1.86 -2.93 7.81
C PHE A 74 -0.91 -2.69 6.64
N VAL A 75 0.26 -3.33 6.67
CA VAL A 75 1.31 -3.11 5.69
C VAL A 75 1.27 -4.18 4.60
N ILE A 76 1.13 -3.74 3.35
CA ILE A 76 1.33 -4.53 2.13
C ILE A 76 2.66 -4.09 1.52
N SER A 77 3.70 -4.94 1.56
CA SER A 77 5.05 -4.54 1.14
C SER A 77 5.89 -5.69 0.59
N ALA A 78 6.82 -5.38 -0.31
CA ALA A 78 7.89 -6.31 -0.67
C ALA A 78 8.86 -6.60 0.48
N CYS A 79 8.91 -5.73 1.50
CA CYS A 79 9.79 -5.89 2.66
C CYS A 79 9.20 -6.90 3.66
N ARG A 80 9.74 -8.12 3.66
CA ARG A 80 9.29 -9.24 4.50
C ARG A 80 9.23 -8.96 6.00
N GLU A 81 10.01 -8.01 6.51
CA GLU A 81 10.05 -7.67 7.94
C GLU A 81 8.79 -6.96 8.44
N ILE A 82 8.10 -6.25 7.55
CA ILE A 82 6.93 -5.42 7.86
C ILE A 82 5.66 -5.88 7.14
N ASP A 83 5.80 -6.61 6.02
CA ASP A 83 4.67 -7.10 5.24
C ASP A 83 3.73 -8.02 6.04
N GLY A 84 2.42 -7.83 5.85
CA GLY A 84 1.39 -8.62 6.51
C GLY A 84 1.17 -8.29 7.99
N ARG A 85 1.71 -7.17 8.48
CA ARG A 85 1.64 -6.76 9.89
C ARG A 85 0.80 -5.51 10.07
N VAL A 86 0.17 -5.39 11.24
CA VAL A 86 -0.40 -4.13 11.72
C VAL A 86 0.68 -3.43 12.53
N LEU A 87 1.06 -2.22 12.12
CA LEU A 87 2.14 -1.44 12.73
C LEU A 87 1.67 0.01 12.97
N PRO A 88 2.33 0.75 13.87
CA PRO A 88 2.12 2.19 14.01
C PRO A 88 2.38 2.89 12.67
N LEU A 89 1.42 3.70 12.22
CA LEU A 89 1.49 4.39 10.94
C LEU A 89 2.73 5.30 10.87
N ALA A 90 3.02 5.99 11.96
CA ALA A 90 4.20 6.86 12.09
C ALA A 90 5.51 6.12 11.81
N ASP A 91 5.68 4.92 12.37
CA ASP A 91 6.89 4.11 12.21
C ASP A 91 7.06 3.65 10.75
N VAL A 92 5.96 3.25 10.12
CA VAL A 92 5.94 2.81 8.72
C VAL A 92 6.28 3.97 7.79
N VAL A 93 5.65 5.13 7.97
CA VAL A 93 5.90 6.32 7.15
C VAL A 93 7.35 6.78 7.29
N ALA A 94 7.87 6.87 8.53
CA ALA A 94 9.26 7.22 8.77
C ALA A 94 10.23 6.24 8.09
N ARG A 95 9.95 4.95 8.15
CA ARG A 95 10.79 3.90 7.56
C ARG A 95 10.76 3.90 6.03
N VAL A 96 9.61 4.15 5.40
CA VAL A 96 9.49 4.23 3.94
C VAL A 96 10.15 5.50 3.43
N PHE A 97 9.90 6.64 4.08
CA PHE A 97 10.49 7.92 3.68
C PHE A 97 12.01 7.93 3.79
N ALA A 98 12.57 7.32 4.84
CA ALA A 98 14.03 7.21 5.02
C ALA A 98 14.70 6.26 4.02
N ARG A 99 13.95 5.39 3.34
CA ARG A 99 14.49 4.41 2.39
C ARG A 99 14.71 4.95 0.99
N GLY A 100 14.06 6.05 0.60
CA GLY A 100 14.30 6.77 -0.66
C GLY A 100 14.62 5.87 -1.85
N ASP A 101 13.66 5.00 -2.23
CA ASP A 101 13.68 4.28 -3.51
C ASP A 101 12.88 5.04 -4.56
#